data_AF-A0A917VJY8-F1
#
_entry.id   AF-A0A917VJY8-F1
#
_cell.length_a   1.000
_cell.length_b   1.000
_cell.length_c   1.000
_cell.angle_alpha   90.00
_cell.angle_beta   90.00
_cell.angle_gamma   90.00
#
_symmetry.space_group_name_H-M   'P 1'
#
loop_
_entity.id
_entity.type
_entity.pdbx_description
1 polymer ?
#
loop_
_entity_poly.entity_id
_entity_poly.type
_entity_poly.pdbx_seq_one_letter_code
_entity_poly.pdbx_strand_id
1 'polypeptide(L)'
;MRTGRHARGRSEEPPARQREWEPRARALDAVEPAWTVFYGVWSRRYFAIATWRANEPILVDARDPGELRSLMREAERTDIGKSAPFVAV
;
A
#
# COMPACT_ATOMS: atom_id res chain seq x y z
N MET A 1 -20.13 -10.11 42.12
CA MET A 1 -18.90 -9.73 41.40
C MET A 1 -19.00 -10.28 39.98
N ARG A 2 -19.11 -9.39 38.98
CA ARG A 2 -19.14 -9.72 37.54
C ARG A 2 -17.70 -9.79 37.05
N THR A 3 -17.24 -10.96 36.62
CA THR A 3 -16.00 -11.07 35.86
C THR A 3 -16.37 -11.62 34.49
N GLY A 4 -16.39 -10.71 33.50
CA GLY A 4 -16.78 -11.01 32.14
C GLY A 4 -15.93 -12.13 31.57
N ARG A 5 -16.59 -13.20 31.12
CA ARG A 5 -16.02 -14.15 30.17
C ARG A 5 -15.82 -13.39 28.86
N HIS A 6 -14.69 -12.69 28.73
CA HIS A 6 -14.19 -12.31 27.42
C HIS A 6 -14.02 -13.61 26.66
N ALA A 7 -14.95 -13.86 25.73
CA ALA A 7 -14.83 -14.92 24.76
C ALA A 7 -13.40 -14.87 24.23
N ARG A 8 -12.63 -15.95 24.42
CA ARG A 8 -11.43 -16.19 23.63
C ARG A 8 -11.92 -16.19 22.19
N GLY A 9 -11.83 -15.02 21.56
CA GLY A 9 -11.89 -14.88 20.12
C GLY A 9 -10.76 -15.75 19.62
N ARG A 10 -11.13 -16.97 19.26
CA ARG A 10 -10.27 -17.90 18.55
C ARG A 10 -10.03 -17.20 17.21
N SER A 11 -8.96 -16.43 17.12
CA SER A 11 -8.35 -16.15 15.83
C SER A 11 -7.78 -17.50 15.39
N GLU A 12 -8.63 -18.35 14.84
CA GLU A 12 -8.22 -19.43 13.96
C GLU A 12 -7.65 -18.77 12.71
N GLU A 13 -6.46 -18.18 12.86
CA GLU A 13 -5.70 -17.65 11.74
C GLU A 13 -4.88 -18.82 11.17
N PRO A 14 -5.17 -19.30 9.95
CA PRO A 14 -4.52 -20.49 9.43
C PRO A 14 -3.02 -20.27 9.26
N PRO A 15 -2.16 -21.21 9.71
CA PRO A 15 -0.72 -21.10 9.54
C PRO A 15 -0.33 -21.54 8.11
N ALA A 16 -0.58 -20.68 7.11
CA ALA A 16 -0.12 -20.93 5.73
C ALA A 16 0.03 -19.67 4.83
N ARG A 17 -0.31 -18.46 5.29
CA ARG A 17 -0.34 -17.25 4.43
C ARG A 17 0.86 -16.30 4.57
N GLN A 18 1.88 -16.68 5.34
CA GLN A 18 3.03 -15.81 5.62
C GLN A 18 4.03 -15.68 4.46
N ARG A 19 3.92 -16.46 3.37
CA ARG A 19 4.86 -16.41 2.22
C ARG A 19 4.28 -15.78 0.95
N GLU A 20 2.99 -15.49 0.89
CA GLU A 20 2.36 -15.05 -0.37
C GLU A 20 2.28 -13.54 -0.54
N TRP A 21 2.42 -12.76 0.54
CA TRP A 21 2.35 -11.29 0.47
C TRP A 21 3.62 -10.67 -0.11
N GLU A 22 4.80 -11.21 0.21
CA GLU A 22 6.10 -10.70 -0.25
C GLU A 22 6.28 -10.87 -1.76
N PRO A 23 6.00 -12.05 -2.36
CA PRO A 23 6.04 -12.21 -3.81
C PRO A 23 5.05 -11.32 -4.55
N ARG A 24 3.86 -11.04 -3.96
CA ARG A 24 2.88 -10.14 -4.57
C ARG A 24 3.32 -8.68 -4.53
N ALA A 25 3.85 -8.22 -3.41
CA ALA A 25 4.41 -6.87 -3.30
C ALA A 25 5.57 -6.69 -4.28
N ARG A 26 6.49 -7.67 -4.34
CA ARG A 26 7.63 -7.65 -5.25
C ARG A 26 7.24 -7.72 -6.72
N ALA A 27 6.21 -8.50 -7.06
CA ALA A 27 5.68 -8.55 -8.42
C ALA A 27 5.10 -7.19 -8.85
N LEU A 28 4.44 -6.48 -7.92
CA LEU A 28 3.89 -5.15 -8.18
C LEU A 28 4.99 -4.09 -8.29
N ASP A 29 5.98 -4.13 -7.39
CA ASP A 29 7.19 -3.28 -7.44
C ASP A 29 7.93 -3.42 -8.78
N ALA A 30 8.08 -4.65 -9.26
CA ALA A 30 8.80 -4.94 -10.51
C ALA A 30 8.08 -4.42 -11.77
N VAL A 31 6.76 -4.24 -11.74
CA VAL A 31 5.98 -3.80 -12.92
C VAL A 31 5.57 -2.32 -12.86
N GLU A 32 5.77 -1.65 -11.72
CA GLU A 32 5.42 -0.25 -11.51
C GLU A 32 6.69 0.58 -11.20
N PRO A 33 7.55 0.89 -12.20
CA PRO A 33 8.88 1.50 -11.98
C PRO A 33 8.85 2.90 -11.35
N ALA A 34 7.71 3.58 -11.40
CA ALA A 34 7.49 4.88 -10.76
C ALA A 34 7.21 4.75 -9.24
N TRP A 35 7.06 3.53 -8.72
CA TRP A 35 6.67 3.28 -7.35
C TRP A 35 7.61 2.28 -6.67
N THR A 36 7.93 2.53 -5.41
CA THR A 36 8.49 1.50 -4.53
C THR A 36 7.36 0.87 -3.73
N VAL A 37 7.16 -0.44 -3.88
CA VAL A 37 6.08 -1.19 -3.24
C VAL A 37 6.65 -2.19 -2.23
N PHE A 38 6.09 -2.19 -1.02
CA PHE A 38 6.46 -3.14 0.02
C PHE A 38 5.25 -3.53 0.88
N TYR A 39 5.41 -4.59 1.65
CA TYR A 39 4.38 -5.05 2.59
C TYR A 39 4.86 -4.88 4.03
N GLY A 40 4.07 -4.16 4.84
CA GLY A 40 4.32 -4.02 6.26
C GLY A 40 3.78 -5.22 7.04
N VAL A 41 4.67 -6.05 7.58
CA VAL A 41 4.29 -7.25 8.34
C VAL A 41 3.47 -6.90 9.59
N TRP A 42 3.84 -5.82 10.29
CA TRP A 42 3.18 -5.38 11.52
C TRP A 42 1.82 -4.75 11.27
N SER A 43 1.67 -3.97 10.20
CA SER A 43 0.41 -3.33 9.81
C SER A 43 -0.47 -4.25 8.97
N ARG A 44 0.09 -5.33 8.41
CA ARG A 44 -0.55 -6.27 7.48
C ARG A 44 -1.19 -5.57 6.27
N ARG A 45 -0.46 -4.60 5.72
CA ARG A 45 -0.88 -3.75 4.60
C ARG A 45 0.24 -3.62 3.58
N TYR A 46 -0.15 -3.43 2.33
CA TYR A 46 0.74 -3.02 1.26
C TYR A 46 0.88 -1.50 1.28
N PHE A 47 2.08 -1.04 0.95
CA PHE A 47 2.43 0.37 0.86
C PHE A 47 3.09 0.62 -0.48
N ALA A 48 2.84 1.78 -1.08
CA ALA A 48 3.52 2.25 -2.27
C ALA A 48 3.97 3.70 -2.07
N ILE A 49 5.22 3.99 -2.40
CA ILE A 49 5.83 5.32 -2.34
C ILE A 49 6.18 5.75 -3.76
N ALA A 50 5.77 6.95 -4.15
CA ALA A 50 6.14 7.51 -5.45
C ALA A 50 7.65 7.82 -5.49
N THR A 51 8.34 7.39 -6.53
CA THR A 51 9.79 7.61 -6.71
C THR A 51 10.12 8.83 -7.54
N TRP A 52 9.13 9.44 -8.21
CA TRP A 52 9.30 10.70 -8.91
C TRP A 52 9.22 11.90 -7.96
N ARG A 53 9.68 13.06 -8.45
CA ARG A 53 9.55 14.33 -7.73
C ARG A 53 8.12 14.87 -7.87
N ALA A 54 7.20 14.30 -7.10
CA ALA A 54 5.88 14.89 -6.89
C ALA A 54 5.98 16.22 -6.14
N ASN A 55 4.95 17.06 -6.25
CA ASN A 55 4.89 18.34 -5.51
C ASN A 55 4.88 18.12 -3.98
N GLU A 56 4.25 17.04 -3.54
CA GLU A 56 4.24 16.56 -2.16
C GLU A 56 4.59 15.07 -2.15
N PRO A 57 5.29 14.55 -1.12
CA PRO A 57 5.56 13.11 -1.02
C PRO A 57 4.27 12.28 -1.04
N ILE A 58 4.18 11.33 -1.97
CA ILE A 58 3.00 10.48 -2.13
C ILE A 58 3.27 9.10 -1.52
N LEU A 59 2.47 8.75 -0.51
CA LEU A 59 2.41 7.43 0.11
C LEU A 59 0.95 6.96 0.08
N VAL A 60 0.71 5.77 -0.48
CA VAL A 60 -0.61 5.12 -0.44
C VAL A 60 -0.49 3.73 0.16
N ASP A 61 -1.56 3.28 0.82
CA ASP A 61 -1.57 1.99 1.49
C ASP A 61 -2.94 1.29 1.39
N ALA A 62 -2.91 -0.03 1.25
CA ALA A 62 -4.11 -0.85 1.10
C ALA A 62 -3.93 -2.24 1.70
N ARG A 63 -5.04 -2.94 1.94
CA ARG A 63 -5.00 -4.36 2.39
C ARG A 63 -4.91 -5.33 1.22
N ASP A 64 -5.31 -4.90 0.04
CA ASP A 64 -5.32 -5.69 -1.20
C ASP A 64 -4.39 -5.04 -2.24
N PRO A 65 -3.60 -5.84 -2.99
CA PRO A 65 -2.69 -5.30 -4.01
C PRO A 65 -3.41 -4.68 -5.22
N GLY A 66 -4.63 -5.14 -5.56
CA GLY A 66 -5.44 -4.53 -6.61
C GLY A 66 -5.94 -3.14 -6.19
N GLU A 67 -6.44 -3.04 -4.96
CA GLU A 67 -6.81 -1.75 -4.35
C GLU A 67 -5.61 -0.79 -4.30
N LEU A 68 -4.43 -1.27 -3.89
CA LEU A 68 -3.20 -0.46 -3.89
C LEU A 68 -2.92 0.11 -5.28
N ARG A 69 -3.03 -0.72 -6.32
CA ARG A 69 -2.78 -0.30 -7.70
C ARG A 69 -3.77 0.76 -8.18
N SER A 70 -5.04 0.63 -7.82
CA SER A 70 -6.04 1.66 -8.10
C SER A 70 -5.69 2.99 -7.43
N LEU A 71 -5.25 2.97 -6.17
CA LEU A 71 -4.80 4.17 -5.45
C LEU A 71 -3.55 4.79 -6.09
N MET A 72 -2.58 3.97 -6.53
CA MET A 72 -1.39 4.43 -7.25
C MET A 72 -1.77 5.20 -8.52
N ARG A 73 -2.68 4.67 -9.34
CA ARG A 73 -3.14 5.34 -10.57
C ARG A 73 -3.91 6.63 -10.30
N GLU A 74 -4.74 6.65 -9.26
CA GLU A 74 -5.46 7.86 -8.88
C GLU A 74 -4.51 8.95 -8.37
N ALA A 75 -3.47 8.55 -7.62
CA ALA A 75 -2.43 9.46 -7.15
C ALA A 75 -1.60 10.04 -8.31
N GLU A 76 -1.22 9.21 -9.30
CA GLU A 76 -0.57 9.68 -10.53
C GLU A 76 -1.43 10.73 -11.26
N ARG A 77 -2.72 10.44 -11.44
CA ARG A 77 -3.65 11.39 -12.09
C ARG A 77 -3.77 12.70 -11.32
N THR A 78 -3.83 12.62 -9.99
CA THR A 78 -3.98 13.79 -9.12
C THR A 78 -2.72 14.65 -9.13
N ASP A 79 -1.53 14.04 -9.11
CA ASP A 79 -0.26 14.77 -9.18
C ASP A 79 -0.06 15.45 -10.54
N ILE A 80 -0.39 14.76 -11.64
CA ILE A 80 -0.40 15.35 -12.99
C ILE A 80 -1.34 16.57 -13.06
N GLY A 81 -2.52 16.49 -12.43
CA GLY A 81 -3.46 17.61 -12.34
C GLY A 81 -2.98 18.78 -11.46
N LYS A 82 -2.06 18.52 -10.52
CA LYS A 82 -1.43 19.55 -9.66
C LYS A 82 -0.13 20.11 -10.26
N SER A 83 0.45 19.45 -11.26
CA SER A 83 1.63 19.93 -11.98
C SER A 83 1.21 21.01 -12.99
N ALA A 84 1.08 22.26 -12.53
CA ALA A 84 1.11 23.40 -13.45
C ALA A 84 2.42 23.37 -14.25
N PRO A 85 2.42 23.68 -15.56
CA PRO A 85 3.63 23.59 -16.37
C PRO A 85 4.67 24.57 -15.81
N PHE A 86 5.86 24.06 -15.51
CA PHE A 86 7.04 24.88 -15.31
C PHE A 86 7.33 25.63 -16.62
N VAL A 87 6.83 26.85 -16.77
CA VAL A 87 7.25 27.76 -17.83
C VAL A 87 8.60 28.33 -17.40
N ALA A 88 9.68 27.84 -18.00
CA ALA A 88 10.96 28.51 -17.93
C ALA A 88 10.86 29.86 -18.68
N VAL A 89 11.08 30.96 -17.96
CA VAL A 89 11.25 32.32 -18.50
C VAL A 89 12.70 32.53 -18.90
#